data_AF-A0A957S460-F1
#
_entry.id   AF-A0A957S460-F1
#
_cell.length_a   1.000
_cell.length_b   1.000
_cell.length_c   1.000
_cell.angle_alpha   90.00
_cell.angle_beta   90.00
_cell.angle_gamma   90.00
#
_symmetry.space_group_name_H-M   'P 1'
#
loop_
_entity.id
_entity.type
_entity.pdbx_description
1 polymer ?
#
loop_
_entity_poly.entity_id
_entity_poly.type
_entity_poly.pdbx_seq_one_letter_code
_entity_poly.pdbx_strand_id
1 'polypeptide(L)'
;MKVYRNVKTIQSKEKFGRRLSLAGLLVLMLGLVVNFTPNWFPPDQPAPHALGAFLQQYWTYISMASLVGGFLLASMGSYYINRFARRRWPGSKLIERPDEVLERSMKGFDDKYAYFSYSLPAPYMLVGPSGITI
;
A
#
# COMPACT_ATOMS: atom_id res chain seq x y z
N MET A 1 2.81 24.91 20.80
CA MET A 1 3.63 24.43 19.67
C MET A 1 2.90 24.59 18.33
N LYS A 2 3.58 25.09 17.28
CA LYS A 2 3.02 25.17 15.92
C LYS A 2 3.13 23.82 15.18
N VAL A 3 2.12 23.43 14.40
CA VAL A 3 2.11 22.14 13.67
C VAL A 3 1.88 22.40 12.17
N TYR A 4 2.79 21.90 11.34
CA TYR A 4 2.75 22.01 9.89
C TYR A 4 2.72 20.62 9.25
N ARG A 5 1.53 20.18 8.81
CA ARG A 5 1.33 18.85 8.21
C ARG A 5 0.95 18.93 6.74
N ASN A 6 1.66 18.19 5.90
CA ASN A 6 1.29 18.03 4.50
C ASN A 6 0.32 16.85 4.30
N VAL A 7 -0.96 17.12 4.53
CA VAL A 7 -2.02 16.10 4.38
C VAL A 7 -2.16 15.58 2.94
N LYS A 8 -1.84 16.39 1.93
CA LYS A 8 -1.96 16.03 0.52
C LYS A 8 -0.99 14.92 0.16
N THR A 9 0.27 15.05 0.57
CA THR A 9 1.31 14.03 0.31
C THR A 9 1.00 12.72 1.02
N ILE A 10 0.54 12.80 2.28
CA ILE A 10 0.16 11.61 3.08
C ILE A 10 -1.01 10.87 2.41
N GLN A 11 -2.08 11.59 2.04
CA GLN A 11 -3.25 11.00 1.40
C GLN A 11 -2.93 10.42 0.01
N SER A 12 -2.03 11.05 -0.75
CA SER A 12 -1.61 10.52 -2.05
C SER A 12 -0.89 9.17 -1.91
N LYS A 13 0.06 9.06 -0.97
CA LYS A 13 0.79 7.81 -0.69
C LYS A 13 -0.12 6.73 -0.12
N GLU A 14 -1.08 7.09 0.71
CA GLU A 14 -2.14 6.19 1.18
C GLU A 14 -2.98 5.63 0.02
N LYS A 15 -3.46 6.50 -0.89
CA LYS A 15 -4.24 6.09 -2.07
C LYS A 15 -3.43 5.18 -2.99
N PHE A 16 -2.15 5.49 -3.19
CA PHE A 16 -1.23 4.68 -3.97
C PHE A 16 -1.08 3.27 -3.37
N GLY A 17 -0.81 3.17 -2.07
CA GLY A 17 -0.72 1.89 -1.37
C GLY A 17 -2.00 1.05 -1.45
N ARG A 18 -3.17 1.67 -1.27
CA ARG A 18 -4.48 1.00 -1.43
C ARG A 18 -4.68 0.45 -2.84
N ARG A 19 -4.34 1.22 -3.88
CA ARG A 19 -4.42 0.77 -5.28
C ARG A 19 -3.46 -0.38 -5.56
N LEU A 20 -2.23 -0.30 -5.07
CA LEU A 20 -1.22 -1.33 -5.24
C LEU A 20 -1.62 -2.64 -4.57
N SER A 21 -2.14 -2.57 -3.34
CA SER A 21 -2.65 -3.74 -2.63
C SER A 21 -3.85 -4.37 -3.34
N LEU A 22 -4.78 -3.54 -3.86
CA LEU A 22 -5.95 -4.03 -4.60
C LEU A 22 -5.56 -4.65 -5.95
N ALA A 23 -4.58 -4.04 -6.64
CA ALA A 23 -4.02 -4.60 -7.87
C ALA A 23 -3.31 -5.95 -7.60
N GLY A 24 -2.50 -6.03 -6.54
CA GLY A 24 -1.86 -7.30 -6.13
C GLY A 24 -2.88 -8.39 -5.81
N LEU A 25 -3.94 -8.06 -5.08
CA LEU A 25 -5.05 -8.98 -4.81
C LEU A 25 -5.73 -9.46 -6.09
N LEU A 26 -6.02 -8.54 -7.03
CA LEU A 26 -6.61 -8.88 -8.32
C LEU A 26 -5.72 -9.83 -9.12
N VAL A 27 -4.41 -9.55 -9.19
CA VAL A 27 -3.45 -10.42 -9.88
C VAL A 27 -3.41 -11.82 -9.26
N LEU A 28 -3.42 -11.92 -7.92
CA LEU A 28 -3.48 -13.21 -7.23
C LEU A 28 -4.79 -13.95 -7.51
N MET A 29 -5.92 -13.25 -7.51
CA MET A 29 -7.22 -13.84 -7.85
C MET A 29 -7.24 -14.37 -9.30
N LEU A 30 -6.72 -13.60 -10.25
CA LEU A 30 -6.61 -14.05 -11.65
C LEU A 30 -5.68 -15.24 -11.79
N GLY A 31 -4.54 -15.24 -11.09
CA GLY A 31 -3.63 -16.39 -11.05
C GLY A 31 -4.29 -17.66 -10.54
N LEU A 32 -5.10 -17.53 -9.48
CA LEU A 32 -5.89 -18.63 -8.93
C LEU A 32 -6.93 -19.14 -9.92
N VAL A 33 -7.62 -18.26 -10.64
CA VAL A 33 -8.59 -18.64 -11.69
C VAL A 33 -7.89 -19.39 -12.83
N VAL A 34 -6.70 -18.93 -13.25
CA VAL A 34 -5.90 -19.62 -14.27
C VAL A 34 -5.46 -21.00 -13.80
N ASN A 35 -5.25 -21.21 -12.50
CA ASN A 35 -4.93 -22.55 -11.98
C ASN A 35 -6.07 -23.56 -12.16
N PHE A 36 -7.31 -23.12 -12.34
CA PHE A 36 -8.44 -24.00 -12.64
C PHE A 36 -8.62 -24.28 -14.13
N THR A 37 -7.76 -23.76 -15.02
CA THR A 37 -7.85 -24.05 -16.47
C THR A 37 -7.79 -25.54 -16.82
N PRO A 38 -7.04 -26.42 -16.14
CA PRO A 38 -7.04 -27.85 -16.46
C PRO A 38 -8.40 -28.53 -16.20
N ASN A 39 -9.26 -27.98 -15.35
CA ASN A 39 -10.63 -28.48 -15.16
C ASN A 39 -11.58 -28.06 -16.28
N TRP A 40 -11.36 -26.90 -16.89
CA TRP A 40 -12.24 -26.36 -17.94
C TRP A 40 -11.79 -26.76 -19.35
N PHE A 41 -10.48 -26.93 -19.54
CA PHE A 41 -9.85 -27.34 -20.78
C PHE A 41 -8.95 -28.55 -20.49
N PRO A 42 -9.52 -29.76 -20.54
CA PRO A 42 -8.77 -31.00 -20.36
C PRO A 42 -7.65 -31.09 -21.40
N PRO A 43 -6.43 -31.51 -21.02
CA PRO A 43 -5.27 -31.50 -21.91
C PRO A 43 -5.37 -32.48 -23.08
N ASP A 44 -6.32 -33.41 -23.02
CA ASP A 44 -6.65 -34.43 -24.00
C ASP A 44 -7.50 -33.92 -25.17
N GLN A 45 -8.16 -32.76 -25.04
CA GLN A 45 -8.96 -32.17 -26.11
C GLN A 45 -8.32 -30.91 -26.68
N PRO A 46 -8.25 -30.74 -28.01
CA PRO A 46 -7.74 -29.51 -28.60
C PRO A 46 -8.68 -28.34 -28.30
N ALA A 47 -8.15 -27.29 -27.68
CA ALA A 47 -8.93 -26.11 -27.30
C ALA A 47 -9.58 -25.44 -28.53
N PRO A 48 -10.87 -25.02 -28.44
CA PRO A 48 -11.62 -24.50 -29.59
C PRO A 48 -11.18 -23.12 -30.09
N HIS A 49 -10.32 -22.40 -29.34
CA HIS A 49 -9.91 -21.03 -29.66
C HIS A 49 -8.43 -20.81 -29.28
N ALA A 50 -7.75 -19.93 -30.03
CA ALA A 50 -6.31 -19.70 -29.89
C ALA A 50 -5.89 -19.24 -28.47
N LEU A 51 -6.73 -18.47 -27.77
CA LEU A 51 -6.45 -18.07 -26.38
C LEU A 51 -6.50 -19.27 -25.41
N GLY A 52 -7.39 -20.22 -25.63
CA GLY A 52 -7.49 -21.44 -24.82
C GLY A 52 -6.25 -22.33 -24.98
N ALA A 53 -5.75 -22.48 -26.21
CA ALA A 53 -4.52 -23.22 -26.48
C ALA A 53 -3.28 -22.57 -25.84
N PHE A 54 -3.19 -21.23 -25.89
CA PHE A 54 -2.14 -20.48 -25.19
C PHE A 54 -2.20 -20.69 -23.67
N LEU A 55 -3.38 -20.57 -23.07
CA LEU A 55 -3.56 -20.81 -21.64
C LEU A 55 -3.18 -22.24 -21.27
N GLN A 56 -3.59 -23.24 -22.06
CA GLN A 56 -3.25 -24.65 -21.82
C GLN A 56 -1.74 -24.94 -21.87
N GLN A 57 -1.00 -24.26 -22.75
CA GLN A 57 0.45 -24.43 -22.83
C GLN A 57 1.20 -23.72 -21.68
N TYR A 58 0.74 -22.52 -21.30
CA TYR A 58 1.47 -21.64 -20.38
C TYR A 58 0.85 -21.49 -18.98
N TRP A 59 -0.22 -22.21 -18.66
CA TRP A 59 -0.95 -22.06 -17.39
C TRP A 59 -0.05 -22.14 -16.14
N THR A 60 0.89 -23.10 -16.09
CA THR A 60 1.82 -23.27 -14.97
C THR A 60 2.73 -22.06 -14.81
N TYR A 61 3.23 -21.52 -15.92
CA TYR A 61 4.09 -20.34 -15.88
C TYR A 61 3.31 -19.07 -15.51
N ILE A 62 2.10 -18.92 -16.03
CA ILE A 62 1.22 -17.76 -15.74
C ILE A 62 0.79 -17.76 -14.27
N SER A 63 0.39 -18.92 -13.73
CA SER A 63 0.01 -19.06 -12.31
C SER A 63 1.21 -18.82 -11.38
N MET A 64 2.39 -19.34 -11.71
CA MET A 64 3.60 -19.08 -10.93
C MET A 64 4.04 -17.60 -10.99
N ALA A 65 4.01 -16.98 -12.17
CA ALA A 65 4.37 -15.57 -12.36
C ALA A 65 3.38 -14.63 -11.64
N SER A 66 2.08 -14.94 -11.70
CA SER A 66 1.05 -14.15 -11.01
C SER A 66 1.12 -14.30 -9.49
N LEU A 67 1.52 -15.46 -8.97
CA LEU A 67 1.78 -15.65 -7.54
C LEU A 67 2.91 -14.72 -7.06
N VAL A 68 4.07 -14.76 -7.72
CA VAL A 68 5.23 -13.93 -7.36
C VAL A 68 4.91 -12.45 -7.55
N GLY A 69 4.40 -12.06 -8.71
CA GLY A 69 4.06 -10.66 -9.02
C GLY A 69 2.98 -10.11 -8.11
N GLY A 70 1.90 -10.88 -7.90
CA GLY A 70 0.80 -10.51 -7.02
C GLY A 70 1.24 -10.37 -5.56
N PHE A 71 2.09 -11.29 -5.08
CA PHE A 71 2.62 -11.21 -3.71
C PHE A 71 3.53 -9.99 -3.51
N LEU A 72 4.40 -9.67 -4.47
CA LEU A 72 5.26 -8.48 -4.40
C LEU A 72 4.44 -7.19 -4.39
N LEU A 73 3.43 -7.07 -5.27
CA LEU A 73 2.52 -5.93 -5.30
C LEU A 73 1.74 -5.80 -4.00
N ALA A 74 1.25 -6.90 -3.45
CA ALA A 74 0.55 -6.92 -2.16
C ALA A 74 1.47 -6.52 -1.00
N SER A 75 2.72 -6.99 -0.98
CA SER A 75 3.72 -6.64 0.02
C SER A 75 4.06 -5.13 -0.01
N MET A 76 4.32 -4.60 -1.21
CA MET A 76 4.55 -3.16 -1.40
C MET A 76 3.31 -2.34 -1.01
N GLY A 77 2.12 -2.76 -1.43
CA GLY A 77 0.86 -2.11 -1.05
C GLY A 77 0.66 -2.09 0.47
N SER A 78 0.90 -3.22 1.14
CA SER A 78 0.83 -3.37 2.59
C SER A 78 1.78 -2.43 3.32
N TYR A 79 3.02 -2.26 2.82
CA TYR A 79 3.97 -1.29 3.37
C TYR A 79 3.42 0.14 3.37
N TYR A 80 2.90 0.61 2.23
CA TYR A 80 2.33 1.96 2.14
C TYR A 80 1.06 2.11 2.99
N ILE A 81 0.21 1.10 3.07
CA ILE A 81 -1.00 1.13 3.90
C ILE A 81 -0.63 1.21 5.38
N ASN A 82 0.30 0.37 5.86
CA ASN A 82 0.74 0.37 7.25
C ASN A 82 1.43 1.67 7.63
N ARG A 83 2.19 2.27 6.70
CA ARG A 83 2.88 3.54 6.94
C ARG A 83 1.95 4.76 6.93
N PHE A 84 0.95 4.81 6.03
CA PHE A 84 0.20 6.05 5.76
C PHE A 84 -1.31 5.97 6.04
N ALA A 85 -1.91 4.78 6.13
CA ALA A 85 -3.37 4.59 6.02
C ALA A 85 -4.09 4.16 7.32
N ARG A 86 -3.51 4.39 8.51
CA ARG A 86 -4.05 3.89 9.80
C ARG A 86 -5.46 4.35 10.21
N ARG A 87 -6.16 5.17 9.42
CA ARG A 87 -7.58 5.47 9.68
C ARG A 87 -8.47 4.48 8.93
N ARG A 88 -9.07 3.55 9.68
CA ARG A 88 -10.03 2.55 9.17
C ARG A 88 -11.23 3.22 8.47
N TRP A 89 -11.69 4.36 9.00
CA TRP A 89 -12.83 5.12 8.47
C TRP A 89 -12.52 6.63 8.46
N PRO A 90 -13.07 7.41 7.52
CA PRO A 90 -13.00 8.86 7.55
C PRO A 90 -13.58 9.38 8.88
N GLY A 91 -12.77 10.05 9.69
CA GLY A 91 -13.19 10.61 10.98
C GLY A 91 -13.06 9.67 12.19
N SER A 92 -12.66 8.40 12.01
CA SER A 92 -12.39 7.51 13.16
C SER A 92 -11.15 8.00 13.93
N LYS A 93 -11.34 8.31 15.22
CA LYS A 93 -10.28 8.69 16.17
C LYS A 93 -9.73 7.51 16.98
N LEU A 94 -10.26 6.31 16.77
CA LEU A 94 -9.90 5.11 17.55
C LEU A 94 -8.49 4.63 17.25
N ILE A 95 -8.01 4.84 16.02
CA ILE A 95 -6.66 4.44 15.59
C ILE A 95 -5.96 5.70 15.07
N GLU A 96 -5.03 6.21 15.89
CA GLU A 96 -4.21 7.35 15.55
C GLU A 96 -3.14 6.96 14.53
N ARG A 97 -2.91 7.86 13.56
CA ARG A 97 -1.82 7.72 12.61
C ARG A 97 -0.47 8.03 13.30
N PRO A 98 0.66 7.51 12.83
CA PRO A 98 1.95 7.74 13.49
C PRO A 98 2.29 9.24 13.64
N ASP A 99 1.90 10.08 12.67
CA ASP A 99 2.05 11.53 12.75
C ASP A 99 1.23 12.16 13.87
N GLU A 100 0.05 11.62 14.16
CA GLU A 100 -0.89 12.11 15.17
C GLU A 100 -0.47 11.67 16.58
N VAL A 101 0.09 10.46 16.70
CA VAL A 101 0.68 9.96 17.95
C VAL A 101 1.86 10.84 18.37
N LEU A 102 2.74 11.18 17.42
CA LEU A 102 3.86 12.10 17.67
C LEU A 102 3.35 13.49 18.05
N GLU A 103 2.41 14.06 17.30
CA GLU A 103 1.80 15.35 17.64
C GLU A 103 1.21 15.37 19.05
N ARG A 104 0.51 14.29 19.43
CA ARG A 104 -0.07 14.13 20.77
C ARG A 104 1.01 14.09 21.86
N SER A 105 2.10 13.34 21.65
CA SER A 105 3.22 13.30 22.59
C SER A 105 3.90 14.66 22.78
N MET A 106 3.76 15.58 21.80
CA MET A 106 4.39 16.89 21.82
C MET A 106 3.48 18.04 22.29
N LYS A 107 2.24 17.75 22.73
CA LYS A 107 1.31 18.79 23.22
C LYS A 107 1.78 19.54 24.48
N GLY A 108 2.81 19.05 25.16
CA GLY A 108 3.45 19.72 26.30
C GLY A 108 4.58 20.69 25.94
N PHE A 109 4.96 20.79 24.65
CA PHE A 109 6.01 21.71 24.23
C PHE A 109 5.51 23.15 24.13
N ASP A 110 6.38 24.08 24.55
CA ASP A 110 6.16 25.53 24.48
C ASP A 110 5.94 26.01 23.02
N ASP A 111 5.41 27.22 22.85
CA ASP A 111 5.12 27.83 21.55
C ASP A 111 6.37 28.18 20.74
N LYS A 112 7.55 28.05 21.34
CA LYS A 112 8.85 28.17 20.68
C LYS A 112 9.19 27.00 19.76
N TYR A 113 8.45 25.89 19.88
CA TYR A 113 8.65 24.70 19.05
C TYR A 113 7.68 24.66 17.86
N ALA A 114 8.15 24.12 16.75
CA ALA A 114 7.38 23.87 15.54
C ALA A 114 7.62 22.44 15.04
N TYR A 115 6.54 21.70 14.82
CA TYR A 115 6.59 20.34 14.30
C TYR A 115 6.17 20.30 12.84
N PHE A 116 6.99 19.65 12.02
CA PHE A 116 6.78 19.47 10.58
C PHE A 116 6.57 17.97 10.29
N SER A 117 5.42 17.63 9.71
CA SER A 117 5.06 16.28 9.30
C SER A 117 4.85 16.25 7.79
N TYR A 118 5.78 15.61 7.08
CA TYR A 118 5.81 15.48 5.61
C TYR A 118 5.78 16.80 4.82
N SER A 119 6.04 17.93 5.49
CA SER A 119 6.07 19.28 4.90
C SER A 119 7.46 19.69 4.41
N LEU A 120 8.51 19.06 4.95
CA LEU A 120 9.92 19.23 4.57
C LEU A 120 10.44 17.91 3.93
N PRO A 121 11.67 17.89 3.36
CA PRO A 121 12.25 16.67 2.80
C PRO A 121 12.36 15.52 3.82
N ALA A 122 12.55 15.86 5.10
CA ALA A 122 12.48 14.91 6.20
C ALA A 122 11.02 14.59 6.59
N PRO A 123 10.67 13.32 6.86
CA PRO A 123 9.29 12.91 7.13
C PRO A 123 8.73 13.49 8.44
N TYR A 124 9.56 13.58 9.48
CA TYR A 124 9.26 14.21 10.75
C TYR A 124 10.42 15.11 11.12
N MET A 125 10.13 16.33 11.57
CA MET A 125 11.14 17.27 12.01
C MET A 125 10.57 18.16 13.10
N LEU A 126 11.33 18.34 14.17
CA LEU A 126 11.03 19.26 15.25
C LEU A 126 12.05 20.40 15.22
N VAL A 127 11.55 21.62 15.09
CA VAL A 127 12.34 22.85 15.11
C VAL A 127 12.11 23.54 16.45
N GLY A 128 13.19 23.91 17.13
CA GLY A 128 13.14 24.62 18.39
C GLY A 128 14.25 25.67 18.52
N PRO A 129 14.36 26.31 19.70
CA PRO A 129 15.37 27.34 19.95
C PRO A 129 16.82 26.86 19.76
N SER A 130 17.07 25.58 20.01
CA SER A 130 18.37 24.94 19.89
C SER A 130 18.68 24.42 18.47
N GLY A 131 17.81 24.70 17.49
CA GLY A 131 17.98 24.27 16.10
C GLY A 131 16.98 23.22 15.65
N ILE A 132 17.41 22.38 14.71
CA ILE A 132 16.58 21.40 14.00
C ILE A 132 16.92 19.99 14.48
N THR A 133 15.90 19.22 14.85
CA THR A 133 16.03 17.80 15.24
C THR A 133 15.18 16.93 14.31
N ILE A 134 15.74 15.80 13.89
CA ILE A 134 15.16 14.84 12.94
C ILE A 134 14.76 13.56 13.68
#